data_AF-A0A421B2L2-F1
#
_entry.id   AF-A0A421B2L2-F1
#
_cell.length_a   1.000
_cell.length_b   1.000
_cell.length_c   1.000
_cell.angle_alpha   90.00
_cell.angle_beta   90.00
_cell.angle_gamma   90.00
#
_symmetry.space_group_name_H-M   'P 1'
#
loop_
_entity.id
_entity.type
_entity.pdbx_description
1 polymer ?
#
loop_
_entity_poly.entity_id
_entity_poly.type
_entity_poly.pdbx_seq_one_letter_code
_entity_poly.pdbx_strand_id
1 'polypeptide(L)'
;MTEDETRALRHAAEGAVLFHSGLWGVPMGFLWAGSDGGPAGRVPQWVAEALTVLERRELVVFRVVLGTRDVAVRVTEAGLRVLGRMNPA
;
A
#
# COMPACT_ATOMS: atom_id res chain seq x y z
N MET A 1 14.97 7.63 1.32
CA MET A 1 13.63 7.22 1.77
C MET A 1 13.33 8.00 3.03
N THR A 2 12.11 8.51 3.19
CA THR A 2 11.71 9.19 4.43
C THR A 2 11.23 8.18 5.48
N GLU A 3 11.00 8.63 6.73
CA GLU A 3 10.40 7.80 7.77
C GLU A 3 8.97 7.35 7.39
N ASP A 4 8.17 8.25 6.82
CA ASP A 4 6.82 7.98 6.37
C ASP A 4 6.78 6.95 5.23
N GLU A 5 7.68 7.08 4.24
CA GLU A 5 7.87 6.09 3.18
C GLU A 5 8.28 4.72 3.75
N THR A 6 9.16 4.72 4.76
CA THR A 6 9.61 3.48 5.41
C THR A 6 8.47 2.79 6.16
N ARG A 7 7.65 3.56 6.89
CA ARG A 7 6.46 3.04 7.59
C ARG A 7 5.42 2.52 6.61
N ALA A 8 5.11 3.28 5.57
CA ALA A 8 4.17 2.87 4.53
C ALA A 8 4.62 1.59 3.80
N LEU A 9 5.93 1.45 3.52
CA LEU A 9 6.49 0.26 2.91
C LEU A 9 6.36 -0.98 3.82
N ARG A 10 6.52 -0.83 5.14
CA ARG A 10 6.26 -1.91 6.11
C ARG A 10 4.79 -2.31 6.15
N HIS A 11 3.88 -1.34 6.21
CA HIS A 11 2.44 -1.64 6.17
C HIS A 11 2.03 -2.40 4.90
N ALA A 12 2.60 -2.04 3.75
CA ALA A 12 2.38 -2.79 2.51
C ALA A 12 3.00 -4.21 2.59
N ALA A 13 4.16 -4.38 3.23
CA ALA A 13 4.81 -5.70 3.39
C ALA A 13 3.99 -6.64 4.28
N GLU A 14 3.33 -6.07 5.28
CA GLU A 14 2.42 -6.76 6.21
C GLU A 14 1.04 -7.05 5.59
N GLY A 15 0.78 -6.60 4.36
CA GLY A 15 -0.53 -6.73 3.71
C GLY A 15 -1.62 -5.86 4.37
N ALA A 16 -1.23 -4.85 5.14
CA ALA A 16 -2.14 -4.01 5.92
C ALA A 16 -2.84 -2.93 5.09
N VAL A 17 -2.57 -2.83 3.78
CA VAL A 17 -3.11 -1.75 2.94
C VAL A 17 -3.76 -2.28 1.67
N LEU A 18 -4.93 -1.73 1.36
CA LEU A 18 -5.66 -1.94 0.12
C LEU A 18 -5.66 -0.66 -0.71
N PHE A 19 -5.77 -0.82 -2.02
CA PHE A 19 -6.10 0.23 -2.95
C PHE A 19 -7.54 0.04 -3.44
N HIS A 20 -8.37 1.05 -3.22
CA HIS A 20 -9.74 1.13 -3.66
C HIS A 20 -9.81 1.82 -5.03
N SER A 21 -10.40 1.15 -6.01
CA SER A 21 -10.43 1.62 -7.41
C SER A 21 -11.41 2.77 -7.69
N GLY A 22 -12.27 3.10 -6.72
CA GLY A 22 -13.30 4.14 -6.86
C GLY A 22 -14.55 3.69 -7.61
N LEU A 23 -14.70 2.38 -7.83
CA LEU A 23 -15.87 1.82 -8.49
C LEU A 23 -17.14 2.13 -7.68
N TRP A 24 -18.24 2.43 -8.38
CA TRP A 24 -19.57 2.77 -7.81
C TRP A 24 -19.64 4.11 -7.07
N GLY A 25 -18.84 5.10 -7.48
CA GLY A 25 -18.96 6.48 -6.98
C GLY A 25 -18.32 6.73 -5.62
N VAL A 26 -17.55 5.78 -5.11
CA VAL A 26 -16.72 5.95 -3.91
C VAL A 26 -15.38 6.58 -4.32
N PRO A 27 -14.80 7.50 -3.53
CA PRO A 27 -13.50 8.08 -3.88
C PRO A 27 -12.39 7.02 -3.91
N MET A 28 -11.65 6.96 -5.01
CA MET A 28 -10.42 6.18 -5.15
C MET A 28 -9.42 6.56 -4.04
N GLY A 29 -8.67 5.59 -3.56
CA GLY A 29 -7.62 5.85 -2.58
C GLY A 29 -7.18 4.60 -1.81
N PHE A 30 -6.39 4.82 -0.76
CA PHE A 30 -5.85 3.73 0.05
C PHE A 30 -6.68 3.52 1.31
N LEU A 31 -6.87 2.27 1.68
CA LEU A 31 -7.63 1.82 2.84
C LEU A 31 -6.74 0.93 3.71
N TRP A 32 -6.96 0.93 5.02
CA TRP A 32 -6.44 -0.11 5.88
C TRP A 32 -7.12 -1.44 5.56
N ALA A 33 -6.39 -2.54 5.63
CA ALA A 33 -6.95 -3.88 5.61
C ALA A 33 -7.34 -4.28 7.05
N GLY A 34 -8.53 -4.84 7.22
CA GLY A 34 -8.97 -5.50 8.43
C GLY A 34 -8.31 -6.86 8.61
N SER A 35 -8.56 -7.50 9.75
CA SER A 35 -8.07 -8.86 10.02
C SER A 35 -8.63 -9.91 9.06
N ASP A 36 -9.75 -9.62 8.41
CA ASP A 36 -10.39 -10.44 7.38
C ASP A 36 -9.85 -10.15 5.96
N GLY A 37 -8.91 -9.21 5.82
CA GLY A 37 -8.39 -8.73 4.54
C GLY A 37 -9.31 -7.76 3.81
N GLY A 38 -10.46 -7.39 4.39
CA GLY A 38 -11.40 -6.42 3.84
C GLY A 38 -11.04 -4.97 4.19
N PRO A 39 -11.72 -3.97 3.62
CA PRO A 39 -11.47 -2.56 3.91
C PRO A 39 -11.88 -2.18 5.35
N ALA A 40 -10.95 -1.62 6.12
CA ALA A 40 -11.11 -1.21 7.52
C ALA A 40 -10.85 0.30 7.72
N GLY A 41 -11.41 1.11 6.83
CA GLY A 41 -11.30 2.58 6.88
C GLY A 41 -10.15 3.15 6.06
N ARG A 42 -10.09 4.48 5.98
CA ARG A 42 -9.09 5.17 5.15
C ARG A 42 -7.75 5.24 5.86
N VAL A 43 -6.67 5.11 5.09
CA VAL A 43 -5.36 5.47 5.62
C VAL A 43 -5.25 7.00 5.77
N PRO A 44 -4.45 7.50 6.72
CA PRO A 44 -4.11 8.92 6.79
C PRO A 44 -3.49 9.43 5.48
N GLN A 45 -3.67 10.72 5.17
CA GLN A 45 -3.20 11.32 3.92
C GLN A 45 -1.68 11.13 3.70
N TRP A 46 -0.87 11.30 4.75
CA TRP A 46 0.59 11.11 4.66
C TRP A 46 0.96 9.67 4.24
N VAL A 47 0.19 8.65 4.66
CA VAL A 47 0.39 7.26 4.24
C VAL A 47 0.02 7.10 2.76
N ALA A 48 -1.09 7.69 2.32
CA ALA A 48 -1.53 7.62 0.93
C ALA A 48 -0.51 8.28 -0.02
N GLU A 49 0.05 9.42 0.37
CA GLU A 49 1.09 10.12 -0.37
C GLU A 49 2.38 9.29 -0.43
N ALA A 50 2.82 8.73 0.69
CA ALA A 50 3.98 7.85 0.75
C ALA A 50 3.80 6.61 -0.16
N LEU A 51 2.64 5.95 -0.14
CA LEU A 51 2.35 4.80 -1.01
C LEU A 51 2.35 5.18 -2.49
N THR A 52 1.88 6.37 -2.83
CA THR A 52 1.94 6.89 -4.21
C THR A 52 3.38 7.11 -4.66
N VAL A 53 4.25 7.62 -3.79
CA VAL A 53 5.68 7.78 -4.09
C VAL A 53 6.38 6.42 -4.23
N LEU A 54 6.04 5.45 -3.37
CA LEU A 54 6.59 4.10 -3.43
C LEU A 54 6.16 3.36 -4.69
N GLU A 55 4.92 3.54 -5.16
CA GLU A 55 4.43 2.94 -6.40
C GLU A 55 5.16 3.51 -7.61
N ARG A 56 5.31 4.84 -7.68
CA ARG A 56 6.11 5.51 -8.73
C ARG A 56 7.57 5.07 -8.78
N ARG A 57 8.09 4.58 -7.65
CA ARG A 57 9.45 4.03 -7.52
C ARG A 57 9.50 2.51 -7.66
N GLU A 58 8.38 1.89 -8.02
CA GLU A 58 8.23 0.44 -8.21
C GLU A 58 8.58 -0.39 -6.97
N LEU A 59 8.47 0.20 -5.77
CA LEU A 59 8.72 -0.47 -4.49
C LEU A 59 7.46 -1.17 -3.95
N VAL A 60 6.29 -0.70 -4.38
CA VAL A 60 5.00 -1.37 -4.17
C VAL A 60 4.25 -1.43 -5.50
N VAL A 61 3.27 -2.33 -5.58
CA VAL A 61 2.40 -2.49 -6.74
C VAL A 61 0.99 -2.83 -6.27
N PHE A 62 -0.01 -2.28 -6.96
CA PHE A 62 -1.40 -2.68 -6.85
C PHE A 62 -1.99 -2.74 -8.26
N ARG A 63 -2.42 -3.93 -8.68
CA ARG A 63 -3.03 -4.12 -10.01
C ARG A 63 -4.53 -4.14 -9.87
N VAL A 64 -5.19 -3.09 -10.35
CA VAL A 64 -6.65 -3.05 -10.46
C VAL A 64 -7.07 -4.03 -11.55
N VAL A 65 -7.79 -5.08 -11.17
CA VAL A 65 -8.39 -6.03 -12.12
C VAL A 65 -9.85 -5.61 -12.33
N LEU A 66 -10.36 -5.73 -13.57
CA LEU A 66 -11.77 -5.44 -13.86
C LEU A 66 -12.69 -6.23 -12.91
N GLY A 67 -13.64 -5.53 -12.29
CA GLY A 67 -14.57 -6.11 -11.31
C GLY A 67 -14.04 -6.16 -9.86
N THR A 68 -12.77 -5.81 -9.61
CA THR A 68 -12.24 -5.71 -8.23
C THR A 68 -12.48 -4.32 -7.64
N ARG A 69 -13.12 -4.29 -6.47
CA ARG A 69 -13.38 -3.07 -5.71
C ARG A 69 -12.13 -2.60 -4.97
N ASP A 70 -11.51 -3.52 -4.25
CA ASP A 70 -10.33 -3.31 -3.42
C ASP A 70 -9.27 -4.34 -3.81
N VAL A 71 -8.01 -3.91 -3.93
CA VAL A 71 -6.88 -4.79 -4.24
C VAL A 71 -5.75 -4.56 -3.24
N ALA A 72 -5.08 -5.63 -2.83
CA ALA A 72 -3.96 -5.53 -1.90
C ALA A 72 -2.80 -4.72 -2.53
N VAL A 73 -2.25 -3.79 -1.76
CA VAL A 73 -0.97 -3.15 -2.08
C VAL A 73 0.14 -4.11 -1.69
N ARG A 74 0.92 -4.57 -2.67
CA ARG A 74 1.99 -5.57 -2.46
C ARG A 74 3.35 -4.93 -2.62
N VAL A 75 4.29 -5.32 -1.76
CA VAL A 75 5.69 -4.91 -1.89
C VAL A 75 6.36 -5.71 -3.00
N THR A 76 7.18 -5.05 -3.81
CA THR A 76 7.97 -5.70 -4.87
C THR A 76 9.27 -6.28 -4.30
N GLU A 77 9.98 -7.09 -5.09
CA GLU A 77 11.32 -7.57 -4.70
C GLU A 77 12.31 -6.41 -4.46
N ALA A 78 12.17 -5.30 -5.20
CA ALA A 78 12.95 -4.09 -4.96
C ALA A 78 12.61 -3.46 -3.60
N GLY A 79 11.32 -3.37 -3.26
CA GLY A 79 10.86 -2.89 -1.96
C GLY A 79 11.35 -3.75 -0.79
N LEU A 80 11.31 -5.09 -0.93
CA LEU A 80 11.81 -6.01 0.09
C LEU A 80 13.33 -5.86 0.31
N ARG A 81 14.12 -5.71 -0.76
CA ARG A 81 15.57 -5.45 -0.65
C ARG A 81 15.85 -4.14 0.08
N VAL A 82 15.03 -3.12 -0.17
CA VAL A 82 15.13 -1.84 0.52
C VAL A 82 14.78 -1.97 2.02
N LEU A 83 13.72 -2.70 2.38
CA LEU A 83 13.38 -3.02 3.78
C LEU A 83 14.51 -3.77 4.49
N GLY A 84 15.09 -4.79 3.85
CA GLY A 84 16.18 -5.58 4.43
C GLY A 84 17.45 -4.77 4.72
N ARG A 85 17.73 -3.71 3.95
CA ARG A 85 18.87 -2.82 4.22
C ARG A 85 18.67 -1.89 5.42
N MET A 86 17.42 -1.66 5.82
CA MET A 86 17.08 -0.77 6.94
C MET A 86 17.01 -1.50 8.27
N ASN A 87 16.91 -2.83 8.25
CA ASN A 87 16.96 -3.67 9.43
C ASN A 87 18.09 -4.69 9.26
N PRO A 88 19.37 -4.26 9.37
CA PRO A 88 20.44 -5.22 9.52
C PRO A 88 20.14 -6.01 10.79
N ALA A 89 20.00 -7.33 10.64
CA ALA A 89 19.89 -8.25 11.76
C ALA A 89 21.05 -8.07 12.75
#